data_AF-A0A0F9NLL6-F1
#
_entry.id   AF-A0A0F9NLL6-F1
#
_cell.length_a   1.000
_cell.length_b   1.000
_cell.length_c   1.000
_cell.angle_alpha   90.00
_cell.angle_beta   90.00
_cell.angle_gamma   90.00
#
_symmetry.space_group_name_H-M   'P 1'
#
loop_
_entity.id
_entity.type
_entity.pdbx_description
1 polymer ?
#
loop_
_entity_poly.entity_id
_entity_poly.type
_entity_poly.pdbx_seq_one_letter_code
_entity_poly.pdbx_strand_id
1 'polypeptide(L)'
;MGKVNISKLKQRQAEEAKGGEFIKFDEGISRLYLHPPCEPNDDHDDTEGLPWLNVGVHYKVGPNVGMAICLDKGRNPIITHPIVEKFLGDRKTTPNIDLDAGCPVCQALPDMTDDEKSDRAFQVRHLWGVTLMGYRRDAADDWRAERTPKPRVWMGGASIHGGFQGEFSDDDDITDMDRAMLVQVTREGTGPRNTKYGVESDKPTIKKPMNFPKALRRVILDAMEDDCNLFQLIANMLKGTEELRAALSGVAIAEDDRTEDEPDAPPEGGPDYEWQKGTPLPKPCFANAEDITDDQECGECAYKWACADLCGVAVPGEEPEPEPEPEPAPENETKADRRARLNRAKAAKEKAGDHPSGLTKEELGTDDAQGDDLDEVERELEEASKKTTKTAARSGK
;
A
#
# COMPACT_ATOMS: atom_id res chain seq x y z
N MET A 1 21.29 -20.69 -30.19
CA MET A 1 20.71 -20.03 -29.01
C MET A 1 19.20 -20.14 -29.09
N GLY A 2 18.55 -20.75 -28.10
CA GLY A 2 17.09 -20.88 -28.08
C GLY A 2 16.44 -19.52 -27.85
N LYS A 3 15.42 -19.17 -28.65
CA LYS A 3 14.66 -17.93 -28.44
C LYS A 3 13.86 -18.04 -27.15
N VAL A 4 13.91 -17.00 -26.31
CA VAL A 4 13.08 -16.89 -25.11
C VAL A 4 11.61 -16.88 -25.53
N ASN A 5 10.79 -17.72 -24.90
CA ASN A 5 9.36 -17.76 -25.15
C ASN A 5 8.67 -16.61 -24.41
N ILE A 6 8.56 -15.48 -25.10
CA ILE A 6 8.01 -14.23 -24.57
C ILE A 6 6.56 -14.40 -24.08
N SER A 7 5.75 -15.22 -24.74
CA SER A 7 4.37 -15.50 -24.31
C SER A 7 4.33 -16.21 -22.97
N LYS A 8 5.22 -17.18 -22.74
CA LYS A 8 5.33 -17.90 -21.46
C LYS A 8 5.90 -17.01 -20.35
N LEU A 9 6.80 -16.07 -20.69
CA LEU A 9 7.32 -15.07 -19.77
C LEU A 9 6.20 -14.11 -19.33
N LYS A 10 5.43 -13.58 -20.28
CA LYS A 10 4.27 -12.71 -20.01
C LYS A 10 3.18 -13.42 -19.21
N GLN A 11 2.91 -14.68 -19.52
CA GLN A 11 1.98 -15.50 -18.74
C GLN A 11 2.46 -15.65 -17.30
N ARG A 12 3.75 -15.93 -17.07
CA ARG A 12 4.31 -16.01 -15.71
C ARG A 12 4.28 -14.67 -14.98
N GLN A 13 4.61 -13.57 -15.65
CA GLN A 13 4.51 -12.24 -15.06
C GLN A 13 3.06 -11.88 -14.71
N ALA A 14 2.09 -12.26 -15.54
CA ALA A 14 0.68 -12.07 -15.26
C ALA A 14 0.14 -13.00 -14.16
N GLU A 15 0.71 -14.21 -14.01
CA GLU A 15 0.43 -15.12 -12.88
C GLU A 15 1.08 -14.62 -11.58
N GLU A 16 2.28 -14.04 -11.65
CA GLU A 16 3.01 -13.42 -10.53
C GLU A 16 2.35 -12.11 -10.06
N ALA A 17 1.68 -11.37 -10.96
CA ALA A 17 1.01 -10.11 -10.66
C ALA A 17 -0.44 -10.25 -10.12
N LYS A 18 -1.02 -11.45 -10.08
CA LYS A 18 -2.45 -11.65 -9.79
C LYS A 18 -2.81 -11.83 -8.29
N GLY A 19 -1.89 -11.52 -7.39
CA GLY A 19 -2.13 -11.49 -5.94
C GLY A 19 -0.81 -11.21 -5.22
N GLY A 20 -0.86 -10.62 -4.02
CA GLY A 20 0.36 -10.41 -3.22
C GLY A 20 1.23 -11.67 -3.21
N GLU A 21 2.54 -11.51 -3.36
CA GLU A 21 3.45 -12.62 -3.61
C GLU A 21 3.42 -13.61 -2.43
N PHE A 22 2.70 -14.73 -2.60
CA PHE A 22 2.60 -15.73 -1.54
C PHE A 22 3.95 -16.42 -1.34
N ILE A 23 4.51 -16.32 -0.14
CA ILE A 23 5.70 -17.09 0.19
C ILE A 23 5.38 -18.58 0.24
N LYS A 24 6.25 -19.39 -0.39
CA LYS A 24 6.28 -20.84 -0.23
C LYS A 24 7.62 -21.21 0.38
N PHE A 25 7.61 -22.14 1.32
CA PHE A 25 8.85 -22.60 1.95
C PHE A 25 9.50 -23.67 1.09
N ASP A 26 10.77 -23.48 0.77
CA ASP A 26 11.60 -24.51 0.13
C ASP A 26 12.03 -25.58 1.14
N GLU A 27 12.46 -26.74 0.64
CA GLU A 27 12.96 -27.83 1.49
C GLU A 27 14.23 -27.40 2.21
N GLY A 28 14.17 -27.30 3.53
CA GLY A 28 15.21 -26.75 4.39
C GLY A 28 14.61 -25.99 5.55
N ILE A 29 15.33 -24.95 6.02
CA ILE A 29 14.93 -24.14 7.17
C ILE A 29 14.88 -22.68 6.75
N SER A 30 13.67 -22.11 6.77
CA SER A 30 13.41 -20.69 6.54
C SER A 30 13.32 -19.97 7.88
N ARG A 31 14.01 -18.84 8.02
CA ARG A 31 13.91 -17.97 9.19
C ARG A 31 13.09 -16.74 8.84
N LEU A 32 12.01 -16.52 9.55
CA LEU A 32 10.98 -15.55 9.26
C LEU A 32 10.81 -14.59 10.43
N TYR A 33 10.41 -13.37 10.10
CA TYR A 33 9.73 -12.48 11.02
C TYR A 33 8.24 -12.49 10.70
N LEU A 34 7.38 -12.54 11.73
CA LEU A 34 5.93 -12.43 11.60
C LEU A 34 5.52 -10.98 11.82
N HIS A 35 4.69 -10.44 10.92
CA HIS A 35 4.23 -9.06 11.00
C HIS A 35 3.21 -8.86 12.14
N PRO A 36 3.11 -7.65 12.70
CA PRO A 36 2.02 -7.29 13.61
C PRO A 36 0.68 -7.19 12.85
N PRO A 37 -0.44 -6.93 13.55
CA PRO A 37 -1.73 -6.69 12.89
C PRO A 37 -1.63 -5.57 11.83
N CYS A 38 -2.12 -5.84 10.61
CA CYS A 38 -2.15 -4.83 9.53
C CYS A 38 -3.15 -3.70 9.79
N GLU A 39 -4.19 -3.97 10.59
CA GLU A 39 -5.20 -3.00 11.01
C GLU A 39 -5.21 -2.94 12.55
N PRO A 40 -4.29 -2.18 13.19
CA PRO A 40 -4.16 -2.17 14.65
C PRO A 40 -5.36 -1.54 15.39
N ASN A 41 -6.24 -0.85 14.64
CA ASN A 41 -7.46 -0.26 15.17
C ASN A 41 -8.72 -1.05 14.78
N ASP A 42 -8.57 -2.25 14.20
CA ASP A 42 -9.70 -3.14 13.96
C ASP A 42 -10.34 -3.57 15.27
N ASP A 43 -11.64 -3.35 15.41
CA ASP A 43 -12.44 -3.61 16.62
C ASP A 43 -13.44 -4.75 16.43
N HIS A 44 -13.33 -5.49 15.32
CA HIS A 44 -14.21 -6.61 15.04
C HIS A 44 -13.83 -7.84 15.88
N ASP A 45 -14.78 -8.41 16.61
CA ASP A 45 -14.57 -9.50 17.60
C ASP A 45 -13.70 -10.68 17.10
N ASP A 46 -13.82 -11.04 15.82
CA ASP A 46 -13.10 -12.19 15.23
C ASP A 46 -11.64 -11.88 14.81
N THR A 47 -11.26 -10.60 14.74
CA THR A 47 -10.00 -10.14 14.12
C THR A 47 -9.25 -9.07 14.93
N GLU A 48 -9.89 -8.47 15.93
CA GLU A 48 -9.29 -7.47 16.82
C GLU A 48 -7.95 -7.94 17.39
N GLY A 49 -6.90 -7.15 17.13
CA GLY A 49 -5.56 -7.39 17.65
C GLY A 49 -4.83 -8.62 17.09
N LEU A 50 -5.39 -9.31 16.09
CA LEU A 50 -4.78 -10.53 15.53
C LEU A 50 -3.80 -10.21 14.39
N PRO A 51 -2.57 -10.75 14.40
CA PRO A 51 -1.61 -10.61 13.29
C PRO A 51 -1.90 -11.55 12.10
N TRP A 52 -3.06 -12.22 12.09
CA TRP A 52 -3.45 -13.15 11.04
C TRP A 52 -4.95 -13.08 10.78
N LEU A 53 -5.35 -13.51 9.56
CA LEU A 53 -6.75 -13.68 9.19
C LEU A 53 -7.06 -15.12 8.79
N ASN A 54 -8.25 -15.59 9.13
CA ASN A 54 -8.79 -16.85 8.66
C ASN A 54 -9.62 -16.61 7.40
N VAL A 55 -9.37 -17.39 6.35
CA VAL A 55 -10.14 -17.35 5.11
C VAL A 55 -10.55 -18.75 4.68
N GLY A 56 -11.84 -18.92 4.43
CA GLY A 56 -12.43 -20.12 3.86
C GLY A 56 -12.25 -20.14 2.35
N VAL A 57 -11.68 -21.22 1.80
CA VAL A 57 -11.40 -21.35 0.37
C VAL A 57 -11.83 -22.71 -0.17
N HIS A 58 -12.03 -22.77 -1.48
CA HIS A 58 -12.17 -23.99 -2.28
C HIS A 58 -11.02 -24.07 -3.28
N TYR A 59 -10.47 -25.27 -3.47
CA TYR A 59 -9.43 -25.53 -4.48
C TYR A 59 -10.01 -26.24 -5.70
N LYS A 60 -9.31 -26.16 -6.84
CA LYS A 60 -9.67 -26.84 -8.09
C LYS A 60 -11.12 -26.56 -8.53
N VAL A 61 -11.61 -25.33 -8.32
CA VAL A 61 -13.01 -24.94 -8.58
C VAL A 61 -13.37 -25.17 -10.05
N GLY A 62 -12.45 -24.88 -10.96
CA GLY A 62 -12.62 -25.13 -12.39
C GLY A 62 -11.29 -25.15 -13.13
N PRO A 63 -11.30 -25.41 -14.45
CA PRO A 63 -10.08 -25.43 -15.27
C PRO A 63 -9.32 -24.10 -15.23
N ASN A 64 -10.03 -22.99 -15.05
CA ASN A 64 -9.48 -21.63 -15.06
C ASN A 64 -9.37 -21.01 -13.66
N VAL A 65 -9.88 -21.68 -12.62
CA VAL A 65 -9.90 -21.18 -11.24
C VAL A 65 -9.32 -22.24 -10.30
N GLY A 66 -8.04 -22.10 -9.99
CA GLY A 66 -7.30 -23.02 -9.12
C GLY A 66 -7.69 -22.91 -7.65
N MET A 67 -8.12 -21.72 -7.20
CA MET A 67 -8.63 -21.47 -5.85
C MET A 67 -9.62 -20.30 -5.87
N ALA A 68 -10.65 -20.37 -5.04
CA ALA A 68 -11.58 -19.26 -4.79
C ALA A 68 -11.93 -19.17 -3.31
N ILE A 69 -12.17 -17.95 -2.84
CA ILE A 69 -12.72 -17.70 -1.51
C ILE A 69 -14.19 -18.16 -1.47
N CYS A 70 -14.57 -18.86 -0.40
CA CYS A 70 -15.92 -19.34 -0.17
C CYS A 70 -16.85 -18.15 0.13
N LEU A 71 -17.99 -18.07 -0.57
CA LEU A 71 -18.99 -17.01 -0.39
C LEU A 71 -20.05 -17.34 0.68
N ASP A 72 -19.84 -18.38 1.48
CA ASP A 72 -20.75 -18.76 2.56
C ASP A 72 -20.44 -17.92 3.81
N LYS A 73 -21.25 -16.87 4.05
CA LYS A 73 -21.06 -15.94 5.18
C LYS A 73 -21.09 -16.62 6.56
N GLY A 74 -21.77 -17.76 6.70
CA GLY A 74 -21.82 -18.49 7.97
C GLY A 74 -20.55 -19.30 8.23
N ARG A 75 -19.85 -19.73 7.18
CA ARG A 75 -18.60 -20.51 7.27
C ARG A 75 -17.35 -19.67 7.07
N ASN A 76 -17.48 -18.49 6.49
CA ASN A 76 -16.39 -17.61 6.12
C ASN A 76 -16.72 -16.14 6.46
N PRO A 77 -16.83 -15.79 7.76
CA PRO A 77 -17.32 -14.47 8.20
C PRO A 77 -16.45 -13.29 7.75
N ILE A 78 -15.17 -13.54 7.41
CA ILE A 78 -14.25 -12.48 6.96
C ILE A 78 -14.73 -11.76 5.69
N ILE A 79 -15.59 -12.38 4.86
CA ILE A 79 -16.11 -11.76 3.63
C ILE A 79 -17.14 -10.66 3.90
N THR A 80 -17.70 -10.62 5.11
CA THR A 80 -18.62 -9.57 5.57
C THR A 80 -17.93 -8.60 6.53
N HIS A 81 -16.60 -8.66 6.63
CA HIS A 81 -15.85 -7.76 7.50
C HIS A 81 -15.86 -6.34 6.93
N PRO A 82 -16.12 -5.29 7.74
CA PRO A 82 -16.25 -3.91 7.23
C PRO A 82 -15.04 -3.42 6.43
N ILE A 83 -13.82 -3.80 6.85
CA ILE A 83 -12.58 -3.46 6.13
C ILE A 83 -12.51 -4.15 4.76
N VAL A 84 -12.93 -5.43 4.67
CA VAL A 84 -12.99 -6.15 3.38
C VAL A 84 -14.03 -5.53 2.46
N GLU A 85 -15.21 -5.18 2.99
CA GLU A 85 -16.27 -4.50 2.22
C GLU A 85 -15.81 -3.14 1.69
N LYS A 86 -15.08 -2.37 2.50
CA LYS A 86 -14.46 -1.11 2.08
C LYS A 86 -13.51 -1.35 0.90
N PHE A 87 -12.55 -2.26 1.03
CA PHE A 87 -11.62 -2.58 -0.06
C PHE A 87 -12.32 -3.12 -1.31
N LEU A 88 -13.41 -3.89 -1.16
CA LEU A 88 -14.22 -4.32 -2.30
C LEU A 88 -14.90 -3.15 -3.03
N GLY A 89 -15.38 -2.16 -2.28
CA GLY A 89 -15.97 -0.92 -2.82
C GLY A 89 -14.97 -0.05 -3.56
N ASP A 90 -13.71 -0.05 -3.12
CA ASP A 90 -12.63 0.73 -3.74
C ASP A 90 -12.08 0.09 -5.03
N ARG A 91 -12.47 -1.16 -5.35
CA ARG A 91 -12.06 -1.84 -6.59
C ARG A 91 -12.70 -1.17 -7.80
N LYS A 92 -11.88 -0.90 -8.84
CA LYS A 92 -12.35 -0.44 -10.17
C LYS A 92 -13.49 -1.31 -10.74
N THR A 93 -13.40 -2.62 -10.52
CA THR A 93 -14.43 -3.59 -10.90
C THR A 93 -14.86 -4.34 -9.64
N THR A 94 -15.94 -3.89 -9.02
CA THR A 94 -16.55 -4.58 -7.88
C THR A 94 -17.24 -5.85 -8.38
N PRO A 95 -16.82 -7.05 -7.93
CA PRO A 95 -17.49 -8.28 -8.31
C PRO A 95 -18.93 -8.26 -7.76
N ASN A 96 -19.88 -8.72 -8.56
CA ASN A 96 -21.24 -8.93 -8.08
C ASN A 96 -21.27 -10.19 -7.19
N ILE A 97 -21.31 -9.98 -5.87
CA ILE A 97 -21.32 -11.03 -4.85
C ILE A 97 -22.71 -11.06 -4.20
N ASP A 98 -23.48 -12.09 -4.52
CA ASP A 98 -24.75 -12.39 -3.85
C ASP A 98 -24.49 -13.39 -2.71
N LEU A 99 -24.34 -12.86 -1.49
CA LEU A 99 -24.11 -13.67 -0.28
C LEU A 99 -25.36 -14.41 0.19
N ASP A 100 -26.55 -13.97 -0.20
CA ASP A 100 -27.81 -14.60 0.19
C ASP A 100 -28.16 -15.80 -0.70
N ALA A 101 -27.68 -15.80 -1.94
CA ALA A 101 -27.70 -16.98 -2.80
C ALA A 101 -26.79 -18.11 -2.30
N GLY A 102 -25.88 -17.85 -1.36
CA GLY A 102 -24.91 -18.82 -0.84
C GLY A 102 -23.75 -19.12 -1.80
N CYS A 103 -22.77 -19.93 -1.33
CA CYS A 103 -21.59 -20.25 -2.12
C CYS A 103 -21.90 -21.26 -3.25
N PRO A 104 -21.70 -20.90 -4.53
CA PRO A 104 -21.95 -21.82 -5.65
C PRO A 104 -21.15 -23.12 -5.58
N VAL A 105 -19.91 -23.06 -5.07
CA VAL A 105 -19.06 -24.25 -4.91
C VAL A 105 -19.63 -25.17 -3.84
N CYS A 106 -20.01 -24.65 -2.67
CA CYS A 106 -20.65 -25.43 -1.61
C CYS A 106 -21.93 -26.12 -2.10
N GLN A 107 -22.73 -25.42 -2.91
CA GLN A 107 -23.98 -25.95 -3.46
C GLN A 107 -23.76 -27.06 -4.47
N ALA A 108 -22.68 -27.01 -5.25
CA ALA A 108 -22.37 -28.02 -6.26
C ALA A 108 -21.71 -29.27 -5.66
N LEU A 109 -21.10 -29.18 -4.46
CA LEU A 109 -20.39 -30.30 -3.83
C LEU A 109 -21.22 -31.60 -3.73
N PRO A 110 -22.49 -31.61 -3.28
CA PRO A 110 -23.27 -32.85 -3.15
C PRO A 110 -23.38 -33.68 -4.43
N ASP A 111 -23.43 -33.01 -5.59
CA ASP A 111 -23.62 -33.61 -6.91
C ASP A 111 -22.30 -34.09 -7.56
N MET A 112 -21.15 -33.82 -6.93
CA MET A 112 -19.83 -34.22 -7.43
C MET A 112 -19.43 -35.65 -7.01
N THR A 113 -18.44 -36.21 -7.70
CA THR A 113 -17.78 -37.46 -7.29
C THR A 113 -17.02 -37.28 -5.97
N ASP A 114 -16.72 -38.36 -5.26
CA ASP A 114 -16.01 -38.29 -3.97
C ASP A 114 -14.59 -37.71 -4.11
N ASP A 115 -13.91 -38.01 -5.23
CA ASP A 115 -12.59 -37.45 -5.52
C ASP A 115 -12.66 -35.92 -5.73
N GLU A 116 -13.64 -35.45 -6.50
CA GLU A 116 -13.88 -34.01 -6.70
C GLU A 116 -14.30 -33.31 -5.42
N LYS A 117 -15.15 -33.95 -4.60
CA LYS A 117 -15.58 -33.45 -3.29
C LYS A 117 -14.39 -33.23 -2.38
N SER A 118 -13.47 -34.20 -2.30
CA SER A 118 -12.27 -34.10 -1.47
C SER A 118 -11.38 -32.93 -1.90
N ASP A 119 -11.19 -32.77 -3.21
CA ASP A 119 -10.38 -31.71 -3.79
C ASP A 119 -10.97 -30.30 -3.61
N ARG A 120 -12.29 -30.18 -3.73
CA ARG A 120 -13.05 -28.91 -3.69
C ARG A 120 -13.67 -28.63 -2.33
N ALA A 121 -13.51 -29.51 -1.35
CA ALA A 121 -14.07 -29.30 -0.02
C ALA A 121 -13.62 -27.95 0.55
N PHE A 122 -14.51 -27.31 1.29
CA PHE A 122 -14.19 -26.11 2.03
C PHE A 122 -13.00 -26.35 2.95
N GLN A 123 -12.03 -25.45 2.89
CA GLN A 123 -10.83 -25.50 3.70
C GLN A 123 -10.55 -24.13 4.29
N VAL A 124 -10.27 -24.09 5.59
CA VAL A 124 -9.75 -22.89 6.23
C VAL A 124 -8.26 -22.76 5.88
N ARG A 125 -7.86 -21.54 5.54
CA ARG A 125 -6.48 -21.11 5.38
C ARG A 125 -6.21 -19.92 6.27
N HIS A 126 -4.98 -19.82 6.72
CA HIS A 126 -4.52 -18.76 7.59
C HIS A 126 -3.58 -17.87 6.79
N LEU A 127 -3.86 -16.57 6.79
CA LEU A 127 -3.08 -15.53 6.15
C LEU A 127 -2.23 -14.84 7.21
N TRP A 128 -0.92 -14.73 6.95
CA TRP A 128 0.03 -14.03 7.81
C TRP A 128 0.90 -13.10 6.97
N GLY A 129 1.14 -11.88 7.45
CA GLY A 129 2.24 -11.07 6.95
C GLY A 129 3.56 -11.62 7.48
N VAL A 130 4.54 -11.85 6.59
CA VAL A 130 5.85 -12.39 6.98
C VAL A 130 6.98 -11.75 6.19
N THR A 131 8.18 -11.71 6.78
CA THR A 131 9.41 -11.30 6.09
C THR A 131 10.44 -12.42 6.20
N LEU A 132 10.97 -12.90 5.07
CA LEU A 132 12.06 -13.88 5.06
C LEU A 132 13.38 -13.18 5.44
N MET A 133 13.97 -13.62 6.55
CA MET A 133 15.22 -13.05 7.09
C MET A 133 16.44 -13.89 6.68
N GLY A 134 16.22 -15.15 6.35
CA GLY A 134 17.27 -16.00 5.81
C GLY A 134 16.84 -17.44 5.63
N TYR A 135 17.73 -18.22 5.02
CA TYR A 135 17.47 -19.60 4.67
C TYR A 135 18.75 -20.44 4.80
N ARG A 136 18.58 -21.72 5.13
CA ARG A 136 19.61 -22.75 5.03
C ARG A 136 18.98 -24.06 4.58
N ARG A 137 19.73 -24.87 3.84
CA ARG A 137 19.22 -26.16 3.35
C ARG A 137 19.28 -27.20 4.44
N ASP A 138 20.44 -27.35 5.07
CA ASP A 138 20.66 -28.27 6.16
C ASP A 138 20.94 -27.55 7.48
N ALA A 139 20.65 -28.19 8.62
CA ALA A 139 20.89 -27.59 9.94
C ALA A 139 22.38 -27.32 10.23
N ALA A 140 23.28 -27.99 9.51
CA ALA A 140 24.72 -27.79 9.58
C ALA A 140 25.23 -26.65 8.68
N ASP A 141 24.41 -26.17 7.73
CA ASP A 141 24.80 -25.09 6.83
C ASP A 141 24.77 -23.73 7.53
N ASP A 142 25.64 -22.84 7.07
CA ASP A 142 25.59 -21.43 7.43
C ASP A 142 24.30 -20.78 6.90
N TRP A 143 23.79 -19.83 7.68
CA TRP A 143 22.64 -19.03 7.27
C TRP A 143 22.98 -18.17 6.06
N ARG A 144 22.18 -18.32 5.00
CA ARG A 144 22.14 -17.36 3.91
C ARG A 144 21.16 -16.28 4.31
N ALA A 145 21.67 -15.17 4.83
CA ALA A 145 20.85 -14.01 5.15
C ALA A 145 20.23 -13.46 3.85
N GLU A 146 18.95 -13.10 3.94
CA GLU A 146 18.30 -12.36 2.85
C GLU A 146 18.88 -10.96 2.82
N ARG A 147 19.48 -10.56 1.70
CA ARG A 147 20.17 -9.26 1.61
C ARG A 147 19.18 -8.11 1.59
N THR A 148 18.02 -8.35 0.96
CA THR A 148 16.91 -7.41 0.85
C THR A 148 15.64 -8.12 1.31
N PRO A 149 15.39 -8.23 2.63
CA PRO A 149 14.21 -8.91 3.15
C PRO A 149 12.94 -8.27 2.59
N LYS A 150 12.15 -9.04 1.85
CA LYS A 150 10.90 -8.59 1.24
C LYS A 150 9.70 -9.06 2.09
N PRO A 151 8.85 -8.15 2.58
CA PRO A 151 7.54 -8.47 3.13
C PRO A 151 6.70 -9.25 2.11
N ARG A 152 6.02 -10.29 2.57
CA ARG A 152 5.17 -11.18 1.77
C ARG A 152 4.01 -11.68 2.60
N VAL A 153 3.00 -12.22 1.96
CA VAL A 153 1.93 -12.95 2.65
C VAL A 153 2.21 -14.45 2.62
N TRP A 154 2.08 -15.13 3.74
CA TRP A 154 1.99 -16.57 3.78
C TRP A 154 0.52 -16.99 3.88
N MET A 155 0.11 -17.94 3.04
CA MET A 155 -1.20 -18.58 3.14
C MET A 155 -1.02 -20.08 3.28
N GLY A 156 -1.54 -20.68 4.35
CA GLY A 156 -1.43 -22.13 4.50
C GLY A 156 -2.34 -22.74 5.55
N GLY A 157 -2.03 -24.01 5.87
CA GLY A 157 -2.87 -24.85 6.73
C GLY A 157 -2.49 -24.79 8.20
N ALA A 158 -3.28 -25.48 9.01
CA ALA A 158 -3.24 -25.45 10.47
C ALA A 158 -1.88 -25.83 11.08
N SER A 159 -1.06 -26.68 10.44
CA SER A 159 0.21 -27.14 11.02
C SER A 159 1.22 -26.01 11.23
N ILE A 160 1.41 -25.14 10.24
CA ILE A 160 2.34 -24.01 10.37
C ILE A 160 1.69 -22.90 11.20
N HIS A 161 0.39 -22.65 10.99
CA HIS A 161 -0.36 -21.66 11.76
C HIS A 161 -0.34 -21.94 13.27
N GLY A 162 -0.64 -23.18 13.69
CA GLY A 162 -0.57 -23.58 15.09
C GLY A 162 0.86 -23.53 15.64
N GLY A 163 1.85 -23.74 14.78
CA GLY A 163 3.25 -23.47 15.08
C GLY A 163 3.49 -22.00 15.41
N PHE A 164 3.10 -21.08 14.52
CA PHE A 164 3.23 -19.63 14.75
C PHE A 164 2.52 -19.18 16.03
N GLN A 165 1.28 -19.63 16.25
CA GLN A 165 0.54 -19.33 17.48
C GLN A 165 1.25 -19.86 18.73
N GLY A 166 1.85 -21.05 18.65
CA GLY A 166 2.58 -21.65 19.76
C GLY A 166 3.86 -20.91 20.17
N GLU A 167 4.34 -19.99 19.34
CA GLU A 167 5.51 -19.14 19.66
C GLU A 167 5.13 -17.85 20.41
N PHE A 168 3.85 -17.47 20.45
CA PHE A 168 3.39 -16.39 21.32
C PHE A 168 3.37 -16.85 22.78
N SER A 169 3.73 -15.96 23.69
CA SER A 169 3.60 -16.19 25.13
C SER A 169 2.98 -14.98 25.83
N ASP A 170 2.50 -15.15 27.06
CA ASP A 170 1.80 -14.09 27.81
C ASP A 170 2.62 -12.80 27.97
N ASP A 171 3.95 -12.90 27.98
CA ASP A 171 4.87 -11.78 28.25
C ASP A 171 5.64 -11.28 27.03
N ASP A 172 5.53 -11.96 25.87
CA ASP A 172 6.38 -11.69 24.71
C ASP A 172 5.59 -11.69 23.40
N ASP A 173 5.47 -10.50 22.80
CA ASP A 173 4.95 -10.30 21.44
C ASP A 173 6.06 -10.52 20.41
N ILE A 174 6.01 -11.67 19.71
CA ILE A 174 6.97 -12.02 18.66
C ILE A 174 6.90 -11.10 17.43
N THR A 175 5.83 -10.32 17.30
CA THR A 175 5.60 -9.37 16.21
C THR A 175 6.10 -7.95 16.54
N ASP A 176 6.60 -7.67 17.75
CA ASP A 176 7.19 -6.36 18.08
C ASP A 176 8.49 -6.13 17.30
N MET A 177 8.53 -5.16 16.39
CA MET A 177 9.73 -4.85 15.58
C MET A 177 10.91 -4.28 16.38
N ASP A 178 10.68 -3.72 17.56
CA ASP A 178 11.73 -3.22 18.46
C ASP A 178 12.32 -4.32 19.35
N ARG A 179 11.60 -5.43 19.50
CA ARG A 179 11.99 -6.65 20.23
C ARG A 179 11.69 -7.92 19.42
N ALA A 180 12.02 -7.90 18.13
CA ALA A 180 11.61 -8.94 17.20
C ALA A 180 12.23 -10.29 17.55
N MET A 181 11.37 -11.31 17.59
CA MET A 181 11.77 -12.71 17.69
C MET A 181 11.44 -13.40 16.37
N LEU A 182 12.43 -14.11 15.83
CA LEU A 182 12.29 -14.78 14.56
C LEU A 182 11.78 -16.20 14.78
N VAL A 183 11.03 -16.71 13.81
CA VAL A 183 10.52 -18.08 13.79
C VAL A 183 11.23 -18.85 12.69
N GLN A 184 11.60 -20.10 12.98
CA GLN A 184 12.14 -21.03 11.99
C GLN A 184 11.05 -21.98 11.51
N VAL A 185 10.84 -22.03 10.20
CA VAL A 185 9.99 -23.01 9.54
C VAL A 185 10.88 -24.02 8.84
N THR A 186 10.87 -25.25 9.35
CA THR A 186 11.53 -26.40 8.72
C THR A 186 10.56 -27.09 7.81
N ARG A 187 10.94 -27.31 6.55
CA ARG A 187 10.21 -28.12 5.59
C ARG A 187 11.06 -29.31 5.17
N GLU A 188 10.56 -30.51 5.43
CA GLU A 188 11.17 -31.75 4.96
C GLU A 188 10.33 -32.36 3.83
N GLY A 189 10.96 -32.78 2.73
CA GLY A 189 10.30 -33.48 1.64
C GLY A 189 9.59 -32.58 0.63
N THR A 190 9.55 -33.04 -0.62
CA THR A 190 9.12 -32.25 -1.77
C THR A 190 7.73 -32.60 -2.32
N GLY A 191 7.10 -33.66 -1.82
CA GLY A 191 5.85 -34.22 -2.37
C GLY A 191 4.59 -33.96 -1.52
N PRO A 192 3.38 -33.91 -2.12
CA PRO A 192 2.13 -33.59 -1.44
C PRO A 192 1.78 -34.50 -0.24
N ARG A 193 2.26 -35.75 -0.25
CA ARG A 193 1.99 -36.75 0.79
C ARG A 193 3.12 -36.93 1.81
N ASN A 194 4.30 -36.38 1.53
CA ASN A 194 5.51 -36.60 2.32
C ASN A 194 6.13 -35.31 2.84
N THR A 195 5.54 -34.15 2.56
CA THR A 195 6.01 -32.89 3.13
C THR A 195 5.60 -32.80 4.60
N LYS A 196 6.58 -32.56 5.46
CA LYS A 196 6.39 -32.26 6.88
C LYS A 196 6.86 -30.86 7.17
N TYR A 197 6.15 -30.19 8.07
CA TYR A 197 6.53 -28.88 8.57
C TYR A 197 6.80 -28.94 10.06
N GLY A 198 7.89 -28.32 10.48
CA GLY A 198 8.18 -27.98 11.87
C GLY A 198 8.28 -26.46 12.01
N VAL A 199 7.80 -25.94 13.13
CA VAL A 199 7.91 -24.53 13.47
C VAL A 199 8.52 -24.46 14.87
N GLU A 200 9.55 -23.63 15.04
CA GLU A 200 10.15 -23.35 16.35
C GLU A 200 10.69 -21.90 16.39
N SER A 201 10.71 -21.28 17.56
CA SER A 201 11.39 -19.99 17.73
C SER A 201 12.90 -20.09 17.48
N ASP A 202 13.45 -19.04 16.88
CA ASP A 202 14.88 -18.86 16.73
C ASP A 202 15.54 -18.59 18.09
N LYS A 203 16.17 -19.62 18.65
CA LYS A 203 16.80 -19.57 19.98
C LYS A 203 17.74 -18.37 20.19
N PRO A 204 18.57 -17.94 19.22
CA PRO A 204 19.33 -16.70 19.33
C PRO A 204 18.47 -15.46 19.61
N THR A 205 17.38 -15.25 18.85
CA THR A 205 16.53 -14.07 19.04
C THR A 205 15.65 -14.15 20.29
N ILE A 206 15.28 -15.34 20.77
CA ILE A 206 14.61 -15.48 22.08
C ILE A 206 15.52 -14.94 23.20
N LYS A 207 16.80 -15.32 23.18
CA LYS A 207 17.76 -14.91 24.23
C LYS A 207 18.11 -13.43 24.14
N LYS A 208 18.12 -12.89 22.93
CA LYS A 208 18.44 -11.49 22.65
C LYS A 208 17.57 -11.01 21.50
N PRO A 209 16.38 -10.46 21.80
CA PRO A 209 15.48 -9.94 20.80
C PRO A 209 16.16 -8.93 19.88
N MET A 210 15.78 -8.94 18.60
CA MET A 210 16.37 -8.08 17.59
C MET A 210 15.62 -6.74 17.55
N ASN A 211 16.35 -5.63 17.59
CA ASN A 211 15.78 -4.35 17.20
C ASN A 211 16.00 -4.17 15.69
N PHE A 212 14.91 -4.12 14.91
CA PHE A 212 15.05 -3.93 13.48
C PHE A 212 15.52 -2.52 13.12
N PRO A 213 16.46 -2.40 12.16
CA PRO A 213 16.84 -1.09 11.62
C PRO A 213 15.60 -0.33 11.12
N LYS A 214 15.58 1.00 11.32
CA LYS A 214 14.45 1.85 10.92
C LYS A 214 14.02 1.66 9.47
N ALA A 215 14.99 1.47 8.56
CA ALA A 215 14.72 1.22 7.15
C ALA A 215 13.90 -0.05 6.93
N LEU A 216 14.25 -1.16 7.61
CA LEU A 216 13.51 -2.41 7.49
C LEU A 216 12.11 -2.30 8.11
N ARG A 217 11.99 -1.63 9.27
CA ARG A 217 10.69 -1.39 9.90
C ARG A 217 9.75 -0.62 8.97
N ARG A 218 10.26 0.43 8.33
CA ARG A 218 9.50 1.19 7.34
C ARG A 218 9.06 0.33 6.16
N VAL A 219 9.96 -0.47 5.59
CA VAL A 219 9.59 -1.38 4.48
C VAL A 219 8.49 -2.36 4.88
N ILE A 220 8.51 -2.87 6.11
CA ILE A 220 7.47 -3.77 6.61
C ILE A 220 6.14 -3.03 6.78
N LEU A 221 6.15 -1.86 7.44
CA LEU A 221 4.94 -1.06 7.65
C LEU A 221 4.31 -0.59 6.34
N ASP A 222 5.12 -0.03 5.43
CA ASP A 222 4.67 0.42 4.12
C ASP A 222 4.05 -0.74 3.33
N ALA A 223 4.60 -1.95 3.43
CA ALA A 223 4.01 -3.14 2.79
C ALA A 223 2.69 -3.58 3.45
N MET A 224 2.56 -3.44 4.77
CA MET A 224 1.33 -3.79 5.49
C MET A 224 0.15 -2.84 5.19
N GLU A 225 0.43 -1.64 4.70
CA GLU A 225 -0.58 -0.70 4.22
C GLU A 225 -1.07 -1.01 2.79
N ASP A 226 -0.37 -1.87 2.03
CA ASP A 226 -0.69 -2.20 0.63
C ASP A 226 -0.52 -3.71 0.34
N ASP A 227 0.60 -4.12 -0.26
CA ASP A 227 0.82 -5.49 -0.79
C ASP A 227 0.65 -6.64 0.24
N CYS A 228 0.88 -6.35 1.52
CA CYS A 228 0.74 -7.28 2.64
C CYS A 228 -0.48 -7.00 3.53
N ASN A 229 -1.35 -6.05 3.17
CA ASN A 229 -2.61 -5.85 3.88
C ASN A 229 -3.51 -7.09 3.68
N LEU A 230 -3.77 -7.83 4.75
CA LEU A 230 -4.45 -9.12 4.67
C LEU A 230 -5.93 -8.96 4.26
N PHE A 231 -6.59 -7.87 4.67
CA PHE A 231 -7.97 -7.59 4.31
C PHE A 231 -8.10 -7.19 2.83
N GLN A 232 -7.21 -6.31 2.35
CA GLN A 232 -7.13 -5.94 0.94
C GLN A 232 -6.85 -7.15 0.06
N LEU A 233 -5.96 -8.05 0.48
CA LEU A 233 -5.68 -9.30 -0.23
C LEU A 233 -6.93 -10.18 -0.35
N ILE A 234 -7.70 -10.36 0.73
CA ILE A 234 -8.97 -11.09 0.72
C ILE A 234 -9.96 -10.42 -0.25
N ALA A 235 -10.12 -9.10 -0.17
CA ALA A 235 -10.98 -8.33 -1.06
C ALA A 235 -10.60 -8.50 -2.53
N ASN A 236 -9.30 -8.48 -2.85
CA ASN A 236 -8.77 -8.66 -4.20
C ASN A 236 -8.97 -10.08 -4.75
N MET A 237 -8.95 -11.09 -3.87
CA MET A 237 -9.13 -12.50 -4.24
C MET A 237 -10.60 -12.93 -4.36
N LEU A 238 -11.55 -12.13 -3.87
CA LEU A 238 -12.97 -12.42 -4.00
C LEU A 238 -13.43 -12.32 -5.45
N LYS A 239 -14.17 -13.36 -5.86
CA LYS A 239 -14.76 -13.56 -7.19
C LYS A 239 -16.28 -13.39 -7.13
N GLY A 240 -16.86 -12.94 -8.22
CA GLY A 240 -18.32 -12.77 -8.30
C GLY A 240 -19.07 -14.10 -8.29
N THR A 241 -20.35 -14.09 -7.88
CA THR A 241 -21.16 -15.31 -7.81
C THR A 241 -21.30 -15.99 -9.17
N GLU A 242 -21.53 -15.22 -10.23
CA GLU A 242 -21.61 -15.74 -11.61
C GLU A 242 -20.25 -16.24 -12.12
N GLU A 243 -19.16 -15.58 -11.74
CA GLU A 243 -17.80 -16.01 -12.09
C GLU A 243 -17.52 -17.41 -11.55
N LEU A 244 -17.93 -17.68 -10.31
CA LEU A 244 -17.79 -19.02 -9.71
C LEU A 244 -18.68 -20.07 -10.39
N ARG A 245 -19.91 -19.72 -10.77
CA ARG A 245 -20.82 -20.62 -11.52
C ARG A 245 -20.24 -20.96 -12.90
N ALA A 246 -19.71 -19.97 -13.60
CA ALA A 246 -19.06 -20.15 -14.89
C ALA A 246 -17.80 -21.02 -14.76
N ALA A 247 -16.97 -20.78 -13.73
CA ALA A 247 -15.80 -21.60 -13.45
C ALA A 247 -16.15 -23.09 -13.19
N LEU A 248 -17.20 -23.35 -12.40
CA LEU A 248 -17.67 -24.71 -12.09
C LEU A 248 -18.21 -25.44 -13.33
N SER A 249 -18.92 -24.73 -14.21
CA SER A 249 -19.48 -25.30 -15.44
C SER A 249 -18.46 -25.50 -16.56
N GLY A 250 -17.22 -25.04 -16.39
CA GLY A 250 -16.17 -25.12 -17.40
C GLY A 250 -16.42 -24.22 -18.61
N VAL A 251 -17.39 -23.32 -18.52
CA VAL A 251 -17.60 -22.27 -19.53
C VAL A 251 -16.45 -21.27 -19.39
N ALA A 252 -15.78 -20.97 -20.51
CA ALA A 252 -14.82 -19.89 -20.54
C ALA A 252 -15.57 -18.61 -20.13
N ILE A 253 -15.24 -18.09 -18.95
CA ILE A 253 -15.65 -16.75 -18.56
C ILE A 253 -15.05 -15.87 -19.65
N ALA A 254 -15.90 -15.12 -20.37
CA ALA A 254 -15.39 -14.07 -21.22
C ALA A 254 -14.43 -13.27 -20.34
N GLU A 255 -13.16 -13.22 -20.72
CA GLU A 255 -12.32 -12.17 -20.19
C GLU A 255 -13.12 -10.92 -20.51
N ASP A 256 -13.67 -10.25 -19.48
CA ASP A 256 -14.16 -8.89 -19.68
C ASP A 256 -13.07 -8.24 -20.50
N ASP A 257 -13.43 -7.71 -21.66
CA ASP A 257 -12.55 -6.91 -22.50
C ASP A 257 -12.04 -5.80 -21.60
N ARG A 258 -10.97 -6.10 -20.85
CA ARG A 258 -9.92 -5.16 -20.53
C ARG A 258 -9.38 -4.84 -21.92
N THR A 259 -10.06 -3.94 -22.62
CA THR A 259 -9.35 -2.76 -23.06
C THR A 259 -8.60 -2.28 -21.82
N GLU A 260 -7.40 -2.84 -21.62
CA GLU A 260 -6.27 -2.00 -21.33
C GLU A 260 -6.45 -0.85 -22.31
N ASP A 261 -6.94 0.29 -21.83
CA ASP A 261 -6.68 1.53 -22.54
C ASP A 261 -5.20 1.42 -22.86
N GLU A 262 -4.87 1.36 -24.16
CA GLU A 262 -3.48 1.46 -24.58
C GLU A 262 -2.91 2.59 -23.73
N PRO A 263 -1.81 2.35 -22.98
CA PRO A 263 -1.25 3.42 -22.19
C PRO A 263 -1.08 4.59 -23.13
N ASP A 264 -1.81 5.68 -22.86
CA ASP A 264 -1.74 6.90 -23.65
C ASP A 264 -0.26 7.13 -23.91
N ALA A 265 0.10 7.23 -25.19
CA ALA A 265 1.48 7.41 -25.59
C ALA A 265 2.11 8.46 -24.65
N PRO A 266 3.20 8.12 -23.95
CA PRO A 266 3.68 8.93 -22.84
C PRO A 266 3.90 10.36 -23.33
N PRO A 267 3.48 11.38 -22.56
CA PRO A 267 3.72 12.76 -22.94
C PRO A 267 5.24 12.93 -23.11
N GLU A 268 5.67 13.37 -24.29
CA GLU A 268 7.05 13.77 -24.55
C GLU A 268 7.34 15.01 -23.67
N GLY A 269 7.82 14.79 -22.45
CA GLY A 269 8.15 15.83 -21.50
C GLY A 269 9.49 16.47 -21.85
N GLY A 270 9.46 17.73 -22.29
CA GLY A 270 10.63 18.59 -22.42
C GLY A 270 11.07 19.21 -21.08
N PRO A 271 12.00 20.18 -21.10
CA PRO A 271 12.55 20.85 -19.92
C PRO A 271 11.50 21.57 -19.05
N ASP A 272 10.33 21.87 -19.63
CA ASP A 272 9.25 22.64 -19.00
C ASP A 272 8.16 21.75 -18.37
N TYR A 273 8.46 20.47 -18.12
CA TYR A 273 7.47 19.52 -17.61
C TYR A 273 7.26 19.67 -16.09
N GLU A 274 6.06 20.07 -15.68
CA GLU A 274 5.60 20.04 -14.28
C GLU A 274 4.68 18.84 -14.04
N TRP A 275 5.00 18.00 -13.04
CA TRP A 275 4.21 16.81 -12.75
C TRP A 275 2.86 17.19 -12.11
N GLN A 276 1.75 16.91 -12.80
CA GLN A 276 0.41 17.19 -12.27
C GLN A 276 -0.02 16.18 -11.19
N LYS A 277 -0.62 16.71 -10.12
CA LYS A 277 -1.12 15.90 -8.99
C LYS A 277 -2.28 15.00 -9.45
N GLY A 278 -2.07 13.68 -9.43
CA GLY A 278 -3.05 12.67 -9.86
C GLY A 278 -2.65 11.87 -11.11
N THR A 279 -1.57 12.28 -11.79
CA THR A 279 -1.01 11.54 -12.92
C THR A 279 -0.19 10.34 -12.39
N PRO A 280 -0.36 9.11 -12.94
CA PRO A 280 0.30 7.92 -12.42
C PRO A 280 1.81 8.05 -12.50
N LEU A 281 2.49 7.85 -11.36
CA LEU A 281 3.95 7.93 -11.25
C LEU A 281 4.61 7.19 -12.41
N PRO A 282 5.60 7.80 -13.09
CA PRO A 282 6.31 7.12 -14.15
C PRO A 282 7.01 5.91 -13.54
N LYS A 283 6.99 4.78 -14.24
CA LYS A 283 7.73 3.60 -13.77
C LYS A 283 9.19 4.03 -13.52
N PRO A 284 9.75 3.76 -12.34
CA PRO A 284 11.15 4.08 -12.09
C PRO A 284 11.98 3.43 -13.19
N CYS A 285 12.90 4.19 -13.78
CA CYS A 285 13.71 3.73 -14.91
C CYS A 285 14.57 2.51 -14.54
N PHE A 286 14.75 2.26 -13.24
CA PHE A 286 15.54 1.17 -12.70
C PHE A 286 14.77 0.45 -11.59
N ALA A 287 14.85 -0.88 -11.58
CA ALA A 287 14.13 -1.72 -10.64
C ALA A 287 14.75 -1.73 -9.22
N ASN A 288 16.01 -1.29 -9.07
CA ASN A 288 16.70 -1.22 -7.78
C ASN A 288 17.49 0.09 -7.64
N ALA A 289 17.56 0.64 -6.42
CA ALA A 289 18.32 1.86 -6.12
C ALA A 289 19.85 1.71 -6.25
N GLU A 290 20.35 0.47 -6.32
CA GLU A 290 21.77 0.15 -6.52
C GLU A 290 22.16 0.09 -8.01
N ASP A 291 21.18 0.09 -8.92
CA ASP A 291 21.37 0.14 -10.38
C ASP A 291 21.59 1.59 -10.88
N ILE A 292 21.80 2.55 -9.97
CA ILE A 292 22.27 3.90 -10.30
C ILE A 292 23.76 3.78 -10.67
N THR A 293 24.02 3.27 -11.86
CA THR A 293 25.35 3.24 -12.45
C THR A 293 25.47 4.37 -13.44
N ASP A 294 26.23 5.40 -13.03
CA ASP A 294 26.72 6.57 -13.77
C ASP A 294 25.74 7.64 -14.29
N ASP A 295 26.18 8.90 -14.19
CA ASP A 295 25.44 10.11 -14.57
C ASP A 295 25.08 10.16 -16.07
N GLN A 296 25.71 9.31 -16.90
CA GLN A 296 25.56 9.34 -18.34
C GLN A 296 24.29 8.61 -18.82
N GLU A 297 23.98 7.42 -18.28
CA GLU A 297 22.74 6.72 -18.62
C GLU A 297 21.50 7.49 -18.12
N CYS A 298 21.59 8.16 -16.97
CA CYS A 298 20.56 9.08 -16.49
C CYS A 298 20.39 10.30 -17.41
N GLY A 299 21.49 10.88 -17.90
CA GLY A 299 21.46 12.02 -18.82
C GLY A 299 20.81 11.74 -20.18
N GLU A 300 20.86 10.49 -20.64
CA GLU A 300 20.25 10.01 -21.89
C GLU A 300 18.80 9.50 -21.72
N CYS A 301 18.32 9.39 -20.48
CA CYS A 301 16.98 8.90 -20.20
C CYS A 301 15.89 9.94 -20.55
N ALA A 302 14.87 9.52 -21.32
CA ALA A 302 13.72 10.37 -21.67
C ALA A 302 12.89 10.84 -20.47
N TYR A 303 13.01 10.19 -19.31
CA TYR A 303 12.27 10.48 -18.08
C TYR A 303 13.10 11.21 -17.01
N LYS A 304 14.33 11.62 -17.33
CA LYS A 304 15.27 12.20 -16.36
C LYS A 304 14.71 13.41 -15.61
N TRP A 305 13.93 14.25 -16.30
CA TRP A 305 13.30 15.43 -15.72
C TRP A 305 12.21 15.08 -14.70
N ALA A 306 11.32 14.14 -15.04
CA ALA A 306 10.29 13.68 -14.11
C ALA A 306 10.87 12.96 -12.89
N CYS A 307 11.95 12.18 -13.06
CA CYS A 307 12.64 11.52 -11.95
C CYS A 307 13.37 12.53 -11.04
N ALA A 308 13.99 13.56 -11.62
CA ALA A 308 14.66 14.64 -10.89
C ALA A 308 13.67 15.45 -10.03
N ASP A 309 12.51 15.81 -10.59
CA ASP A 309 11.44 16.53 -9.88
C ASP A 309 10.87 15.71 -8.70
N LEU A 310 10.56 14.43 -8.94
CA LEU A 310 10.07 13.53 -7.89
C LEU A 310 11.06 13.30 -6.75
N CYS A 311 12.36 13.30 -7.05
CA CYS A 311 13.42 13.06 -6.08
C CYS A 311 14.01 14.36 -5.48
N GLY A 312 13.64 15.54 -6.00
CA GLY A 312 14.19 16.83 -5.58
C GLY A 312 15.69 16.99 -5.86
N VAL A 313 16.21 16.38 -6.93
CA VAL A 313 17.63 16.40 -7.31
C VAL A 313 17.81 17.00 -8.69
N ALA A 314 18.95 17.63 -8.97
CA ALA A 314 19.25 18.16 -10.30
C ALA A 314 19.48 17.03 -11.33
N VAL A 315 19.10 17.27 -12.58
CA VAL A 315 19.37 16.32 -13.67
C VAL A 315 20.88 16.22 -13.91
N PRO A 316 21.47 15.01 -13.91
CA PRO A 316 22.90 14.85 -14.16
C PRO A 316 23.31 15.34 -15.56
N GLY A 317 24.37 16.15 -15.63
CA GLY A 317 25.00 16.58 -16.88
C GLY A 317 24.57 17.95 -17.43
N GLU A 318 23.62 18.64 -16.81
CA GLU A 318 23.33 20.05 -17.14
C GLU A 318 23.97 20.99 -16.11
N GLU A 319 24.79 21.93 -16.61
CA GLU A 319 25.24 23.06 -15.80
C GLU A 319 24.01 23.90 -15.42
N PRO A 320 23.82 24.24 -14.14
CA PRO A 320 22.69 25.06 -13.73
C PRO A 320 22.74 26.39 -14.49
N GLU A 321 21.61 26.77 -15.11
CA GLU A 321 21.50 28.09 -15.71
C GLU A 321 21.80 29.17 -14.65
N PRO A 322 22.58 30.20 -15.00
CA PRO A 322 22.97 31.24 -14.05
C PRO A 322 21.71 31.91 -13.49
N GLU A 323 21.65 32.04 -12.16
CA GLU A 323 20.55 32.70 -11.45
C GLU A 323 20.20 34.04 -12.13
N PRO A 324 18.91 34.33 -12.37
CA PRO A 324 18.50 35.61 -12.92
C PRO A 324 18.90 36.72 -11.95
N GLU A 325 19.57 37.75 -12.47
CA GLU A 325 19.93 38.94 -11.68
C GLU A 325 18.66 39.50 -11.02
N PRO A 326 18.71 39.86 -9.72
CA PRO A 326 17.54 40.35 -9.01
C PRO A 326 17.02 41.62 -9.66
N GLU A 327 15.74 41.62 -10.04
CA GLU A 327 15.04 42.81 -10.49
C GLU A 327 15.13 43.92 -9.43
N PRO A 328 15.35 45.19 -9.84
CA PRO A 328 15.46 46.28 -8.89
C PRO A 328 14.15 46.45 -8.12
N ALA A 329 14.26 46.44 -6.79
CA ALA A 329 13.14 46.69 -5.89
C ALA A 329 12.43 48.02 -6.27
N PRO A 330 11.08 48.06 -6.29
CA PRO A 330 10.35 49.29 -6.56
C PRO A 330 10.54 50.26 -5.39
N GLU A 331 11.43 51.23 -5.57
CA GLU A 331 11.51 52.39 -4.69
C GLU A 331 10.28 53.29 -4.90
N ASN A 332 9.64 53.63 -3.78
CA ASN A 332 8.59 54.63 -3.60
C ASN A 332 7.15 54.24 -4.00
N GLU A 333 6.57 53.32 -3.24
CA GLU A 333 5.12 53.31 -3.04
C GLU A 333 4.72 54.66 -2.40
N THR A 334 3.95 55.50 -3.11
CA THR A 334 3.61 56.82 -2.59
C THR A 334 2.62 56.70 -1.43
N LYS A 335 2.60 57.70 -0.56
CA LYS A 335 1.60 57.78 0.53
C LYS A 335 0.15 57.76 0.03
N ALA A 336 -0.07 58.11 -1.25
CA ALA A 336 -1.36 58.04 -1.91
C ALA A 336 -1.72 56.59 -2.29
N ASP A 337 -0.77 55.81 -2.78
CA ASP A 337 -0.97 54.41 -3.16
C ASP A 337 -1.25 53.53 -1.94
N ARG A 338 -0.50 53.72 -0.85
CA ARG A 338 -0.76 53.03 0.43
C ARG A 338 -2.17 53.33 0.96
N ARG A 339 -2.64 54.57 0.78
CA ARG A 339 -3.99 54.99 1.20
C ARG A 339 -5.09 54.43 0.29
N ALA A 340 -4.83 54.32 -1.01
CA ALA A 340 -5.75 53.70 -1.96
C ALA A 340 -5.89 52.19 -1.71
N ARG A 341 -4.80 51.51 -1.33
CA ARG A 341 -4.81 50.10 -0.93
C ARG A 341 -5.61 49.88 0.36
N LEU A 342 -5.37 50.69 1.39
CA LEU A 342 -6.13 50.65 2.65
C LEU A 342 -7.63 50.92 2.47
N ASN A 343 -8.00 51.88 1.61
CA ASN A 343 -9.42 52.15 1.33
C ASN A 343 -10.09 50.99 0.59
N ARG A 344 -9.38 50.31 -0.32
CA ARG A 344 -9.89 49.11 -1.02
C ARG A 344 -10.09 47.93 -0.05
N ALA A 345 -9.11 47.66 0.81
CA ALA A 345 -9.22 46.62 1.83
C ALA A 345 -10.36 46.89 2.83
N LYS A 346 -10.55 48.15 3.23
CA LYS A 346 -11.63 48.54 4.15
C LYS A 346 -13.02 48.43 3.50
N ALA A 347 -13.15 48.78 2.21
CA ALA A 347 -14.39 48.61 1.45
C ALA A 347 -14.72 47.13 1.20
N ALA A 348 -13.72 46.26 1.03
CA ALA A 348 -13.91 44.82 0.95
C ALA A 348 -14.41 44.24 2.29
N LYS A 349 -13.86 44.72 3.42
CA LYS A 349 -14.30 44.30 4.76
C LYS A 349 -15.70 44.80 5.13
N GLU A 350 -16.10 45.99 4.68
CA GLU A 350 -17.49 46.49 4.82
C GLU A 350 -18.48 45.75 3.92
N LYS A 351 -18.06 45.30 2.72
CA LYS A 351 -18.89 44.46 1.85
C LYS A 351 -19.09 43.03 2.38
N ALA A 352 -18.14 42.52 3.16
CA ALA A 352 -18.22 41.23 3.84
C ALA A 352 -19.09 41.25 5.11
N GLY A 353 -20.04 42.20 5.22
CA GLY A 353 -20.85 42.44 6.42
C GLY A 353 -21.45 41.17 7.04
N ASP A 354 -21.56 41.19 8.38
CA ASP A 354 -22.08 40.12 9.26
C ASP A 354 -23.26 39.37 8.63
N HIS A 355 -22.96 38.26 7.95
CA HIS A 355 -23.93 37.34 7.40
C HIS A 355 -23.92 36.06 8.26
N PRO A 356 -25.02 35.75 8.98
CA PRO A 356 -25.16 34.52 9.73
C PRO A 356 -25.66 33.43 8.76
N SER A 357 -24.75 32.82 8.01
CA SER A 357 -25.06 31.62 7.25
C SER A 357 -23.78 30.82 7.04
N GLY A 358 -23.67 29.68 7.74
CA GLY A 358 -22.53 28.78 7.67
C GLY A 358 -22.39 28.14 6.29
N LEU A 359 -21.60 28.79 5.43
CA LEU A 359 -21.07 28.24 4.19
C LEU A 359 -19.57 28.00 4.35
N THR A 360 -19.08 26.86 3.86
CA THR A 360 -17.68 26.45 3.95
C THR A 360 -16.81 27.18 2.93
N LYS A 361 -15.51 27.18 3.20
CA LYS A 361 -14.44 27.91 2.51
C LYS A 361 -14.28 27.58 1.01
N GLU A 362 -15.09 26.66 0.47
CA GLU A 362 -15.02 26.17 -0.91
C GLU A 362 -15.94 26.94 -1.88
N GLU A 363 -16.88 27.76 -1.39
CA GLU A 363 -17.80 28.53 -2.25
C GLU A 363 -17.39 30.00 -2.49
N LEU A 364 -16.30 30.47 -1.88
CA LEU A 364 -15.71 31.78 -2.17
C LEU A 364 -14.43 31.57 -2.99
N GLY A 365 -14.54 31.76 -4.30
CA GLY A 365 -13.47 31.58 -5.27
C GLY A 365 -12.13 32.18 -4.83
N THR A 366 -11.07 31.45 -5.17
CA THR A 366 -9.66 31.79 -4.99
C THR A 366 -9.31 33.14 -5.62
N ASP A 367 -9.12 34.15 -4.78
CA ASP A 367 -8.28 35.32 -5.08
C ASP A 367 -7.00 35.20 -4.25
N ASP A 368 -5.85 35.22 -4.93
CA ASP A 368 -4.50 35.06 -4.39
C ASP A 368 -4.11 36.19 -3.42
N ALA A 369 -4.50 36.04 -2.16
CA ALA A 369 -3.85 36.69 -1.04
C ALA A 369 -3.34 35.59 -0.10
N GLN A 370 -2.02 35.38 -0.10
CA GLN A 370 -1.34 34.46 0.81
C GLN A 370 -1.71 34.83 2.25
N GLY A 371 -2.13 33.83 3.04
CA GLY A 371 -2.62 34.03 4.41
C GLY A 371 -1.62 34.71 5.35
N ASP A 372 -0.33 34.69 5.01
CA ASP A 372 0.74 35.32 5.79
C ASP A 372 0.73 36.86 5.71
N ASP A 373 0.17 37.46 4.65
CA ASP A 373 0.08 38.93 4.50
C ASP A 373 -1.01 39.55 5.39
N LEU A 374 -2.05 38.78 5.76
CA LEU A 374 -3.14 39.28 6.59
C LEU A 374 -2.73 39.40 8.06
N ASP A 375 -1.96 38.44 8.57
CA ASP A 375 -1.44 38.46 9.93
C ASP A 375 -0.41 39.58 10.14
N GLU A 376 0.41 39.87 9.12
CA GLU A 376 1.34 41.00 9.15
C GLU A 376 0.61 42.35 9.12
N VAL A 377 -0.45 42.48 8.32
CA VAL A 377 -1.28 43.70 8.27
C VAL A 377 -2.08 43.91 9.56
N GLU A 378 -2.59 42.85 10.18
CA GLU A 378 -3.29 42.93 11.48
C GLU A 378 -2.32 43.37 12.59
N ARG A 379 -1.09 42.87 12.57
CA ARG A 379 -0.02 43.30 13.47
C ARG A 379 0.36 44.77 13.26
N GLU A 380 0.50 45.24 12.01
CA GLU A 380 0.78 46.66 11.71
C GLU A 380 -0.38 47.58 12.17
N LEU A 381 -1.63 47.15 12.02
CA LEU A 381 -2.81 47.90 12.46
C LEU A 381 -2.91 47.98 13.99
N GLU A 382 -2.61 46.90 14.71
CA GLU A 382 -2.52 46.93 16.16
C GLU A 382 -1.42 47.87 16.67
N GLU A 383 -0.24 47.84 16.05
CA GLU A 383 0.86 48.73 16.41
C GLU A 383 0.55 50.21 16.10
N ALA A 384 -0.10 50.48 14.97
CA ALA A 384 -0.56 51.82 14.62
C ALA A 384 -1.62 52.33 15.60
N SER A 385 -2.60 51.49 15.98
CA SER A 385 -3.63 51.79 16.97
C SER A 385 -3.04 52.13 18.34
N LYS A 386 -2.07 51.30 18.81
CA LYS A 386 -1.30 51.51 20.05
C LYS A 386 -0.50 52.82 20.02
N LYS A 387 0.00 53.24 18.86
CA LYS A 387 0.69 54.54 18.69
C LYS A 387 -0.27 55.73 18.85
N THR A 388 -1.45 55.68 18.24
CA THR A 388 -2.46 56.76 18.33
C THR A 388 -3.01 56.94 19.75
N THR A 389 -3.20 55.87 20.52
CA THR A 389 -3.62 55.96 21.94
C THR A 389 -2.54 56.55 22.84
N LYS A 390 -1.25 56.30 22.54
CA LYS A 390 -0.12 56.87 23.29
C LYS A 390 0.08 58.37 23.03
N THR A 391 -0.31 58.89 21.85
CA THR A 391 -0.25 60.32 21.52
C THR A 391 -1.44 61.10 22.11
N ALA A 392 -2.62 60.49 22.20
CA ALA A 392 -3.79 61.07 22.87
C ALA A 392 -3.62 61.15 24.40
N ALA A 393 -2.95 60.17 25.02
CA ALA A 393 -2.67 60.17 26.47
C ALA A 393 -1.59 61.18 26.92
N ARG A 394 -0.87 61.82 25.98
CA ARG A 394 0.22 62.78 26.27
C ARG A 394 -0.14 64.25 26.00
N SER A 395 -1.38 64.53 25.57
CA SER A 395 -1.91 65.88 25.36
C SER A 395 -3.02 66.27 26.36
N GLY A 396 -3.23 65.44 27.38
CA GLY A 396 -4.19 65.66 28.46
C GLY A 396 -3.56 65.55 29.86
N LYS A 397 -2.43 66.24 30.10
CA LYS A 397 -1.99 66.72 31.41
C LYS A 397 -0.85 67.71 31.29
#